data_AF-A0A3T0RPC1-F1
#
_entry.id   AF-A0A3T0RPC1-F1
#
_cell.length_a   1.000
_cell.length_b   1.000
_cell.length_c   1.000
_cell.angle_alpha   90.00
_cell.angle_beta   90.00
_cell.angle_gamma   90.00
#
_symmetry.space_group_name_H-M   'P 1'
#
loop_
_entity.id
_entity.type
_entity.pdbx_description
1 polymer ?
#
loop_
_entity_poly.entity_id
_entity_poly.type
_entity_poly.pdbx_seq_one_letter_code
_entity_poly.pdbx_strand_id
1 'polypeptide(L)'
;MGLLLISQRNNESLAANTLKPSQLDFTNSNEIQEPAAVTPSKNSEVATESVSATIAPPTLTEPEQKLWITLEEILKSKNDSDARVKELKNLTPAFHKALIEKYNTLKMEDRNGRGFIVFLVAKDLKSAEDLDFLQKVYQEAPCMNLENCNGSSVEDNPHNAGIDQTTLVYPQLVALYQIEKQLDSHPEILKDPALRAGIFATLKQAEAFPVPSVHDRAEKIRQKYNL
;
A
#
# COMPACT_ATOMS: atom_id res chain seq x y z
N MET A 1 41.48 33.92 46.29
CA MET A 1 42.29 33.92 45.05
C MET A 1 42.25 32.53 44.46
N GLY A 2 41.43 32.31 43.44
CA GLY A 2 41.34 31.04 42.72
C GLY A 2 41.25 31.36 41.23
N LEU A 3 42.29 31.00 40.49
CA LEU A 3 42.50 31.33 39.09
C LEU A 3 41.46 30.67 38.18
N LEU A 4 40.96 31.46 37.22
CA LEU A 4 40.26 31.03 36.03
C LEU A 4 41.14 30.11 35.16
N LEU A 5 40.55 29.05 34.61
CA LEU A 5 41.00 28.42 33.37
C LEU A 5 39.78 28.31 32.44
N ILE A 6 39.65 29.27 31.53
CA ILE A 6 38.71 29.24 30.41
C ILE A 6 39.34 28.36 29.33
N SER A 7 38.76 27.19 29.08
CA SER A 7 39.11 26.35 27.93
C SER A 7 38.25 26.78 26.74
N GLN A 8 38.88 27.46 25.78
CA GLN A 8 38.31 27.73 24.47
C GLN A 8 38.39 26.46 23.61
N ARG A 9 37.25 25.90 23.19
CA ARG A 9 37.18 24.94 22.08
C ARG A 9 36.67 25.65 20.84
N ASN A 10 37.53 25.72 19.83
CA ASN A 10 37.20 26.17 18.49
C ASN A 10 36.63 25.02 17.65
N ASN A 11 35.60 25.37 16.88
CA ASN A 11 35.20 24.91 15.55
C ASN A 11 35.63 23.52 15.07
N GLU A 12 34.62 22.72 14.68
CA GLU A 12 34.58 22.16 13.32
C GLU A 12 33.12 21.94 12.89
N SER A 13 32.72 22.74 11.90
CA SER A 13 31.43 22.70 11.21
C SER A 13 31.48 21.59 10.15
N LEU A 14 30.92 20.43 10.45
CA LEU A 14 30.66 19.40 9.44
C LEU A 14 29.39 19.77 8.68
N ALA A 15 29.58 20.32 7.48
CA ALA A 15 28.53 20.47 6.49
C ALA A 15 28.00 19.08 6.12
N ALA A 16 26.74 18.80 6.49
CA ALA A 16 26.02 17.63 6.03
C ALA A 16 25.77 17.79 4.53
N ASN A 17 26.47 16.99 3.71
CA ASN A 17 26.12 16.76 2.31
C ASN A 17 24.75 16.08 2.27
N THR A 18 23.72 16.87 1.97
CA THR A 18 22.37 16.37 1.68
C THR A 18 22.41 15.59 0.37
N LEU A 19 22.70 14.29 0.43
CA LEU A 19 22.44 13.36 -0.66
C LEU A 19 20.91 13.33 -0.86
N LYS A 20 20.48 13.96 -1.95
CA LYS A 20 19.13 13.83 -2.50
C LYS A 20 18.80 12.33 -2.58
N PRO A 21 17.67 11.86 -2.03
CA PRO A 21 17.23 10.49 -2.29
C PRO A 21 16.99 10.36 -3.80
N SER A 22 17.72 9.45 -4.43
CA SER A 22 17.53 9.03 -5.81
C SER A 22 16.06 8.74 -6.02
N GLN A 23 15.44 9.45 -6.97
CA GLN A 23 14.16 9.05 -7.48
C GLN A 23 14.31 7.67 -8.10
N LEU A 24 13.47 6.73 -7.68
CA LEU A 24 13.23 5.49 -8.40
C LEU A 24 12.69 5.88 -9.77
N ASP A 25 13.59 5.96 -10.75
CA ASP A 25 13.29 6.25 -12.15
C ASP A 25 12.83 4.94 -12.79
N PHE A 26 11.51 4.76 -12.92
CA PHE A 26 10.89 3.58 -13.57
C PHE A 26 10.87 3.69 -15.11
N THR A 27 11.65 4.60 -15.70
CA THR A 27 11.53 4.96 -17.12
C THR A 27 12.45 4.19 -18.06
N ASN A 28 13.17 3.17 -17.60
CA ASN A 28 14.16 2.51 -18.45
C ASN A 28 13.90 1.01 -18.67
N SER A 29 13.89 0.66 -19.97
CA SER A 29 13.91 -0.68 -20.58
C SER A 29 12.57 -1.40 -20.78
N ASN A 30 11.91 -1.09 -21.89
CA ASN A 30 11.75 -2.12 -22.94
C ASN A 30 11.43 -1.47 -24.30
N GLU A 31 12.45 -1.38 -25.14
CA GLU A 31 12.31 -1.08 -26.56
C GLU A 31 11.89 -2.39 -27.25
N ILE A 32 10.58 -2.62 -27.32
CA ILE A 32 10.00 -3.76 -28.03
C ILE A 32 9.87 -3.37 -29.50
N GLN A 33 10.61 -4.09 -30.34
CA GLN A 33 10.48 -4.08 -31.80
C GLN A 33 9.03 -4.32 -32.24
N GLU A 34 8.55 -3.47 -33.15
CA GLU A 34 7.31 -3.67 -33.92
C GLU A 34 7.28 -5.04 -34.60
N PRO A 35 6.23 -5.86 -34.38
CA PRO A 35 5.81 -6.86 -35.34
C PRO A 35 4.71 -6.30 -36.26
N ALA A 36 4.82 -6.73 -37.52
CA ALA A 36 4.06 -6.30 -38.68
C ALA A 36 2.52 -6.29 -38.53
N ALA A 37 1.91 -5.37 -39.28
CA ALA A 37 0.47 -5.22 -39.47
C ALA A 37 -0.20 -6.52 -39.95
N VAL A 38 -1.13 -7.03 -39.15
CA VAL A 38 -2.08 -8.08 -39.56
C VAL A 38 -3.48 -7.47 -39.65
N THR A 39 -4.10 -7.69 -40.80
CA THR A 39 -5.40 -7.19 -41.23
C THR A 39 -6.55 -7.76 -40.37
N PRO A 40 -7.61 -7.00 -40.04
CA PRO A 40 -8.68 -7.50 -39.19
C PRO A 40 -9.68 -8.38 -39.98
N SER A 41 -9.78 -9.65 -39.59
CA SER A 41 -10.90 -10.52 -39.96
C SER A 41 -12.08 -10.28 -39.03
N LYS A 42 -13.22 -9.90 -39.63
CA LYS A 42 -14.55 -9.94 -39.02
C LYS A 42 -14.87 -11.38 -38.59
N ASN A 43 -15.09 -11.58 -37.30
CA ASN A 43 -16.18 -12.45 -36.85
C ASN A 43 -16.66 -11.99 -35.46
N SER A 44 -17.86 -11.42 -35.46
CA SER A 44 -18.65 -11.15 -34.27
C SER A 44 -19.24 -12.48 -33.79
N GLU A 45 -18.80 -12.94 -32.63
CA GLU A 45 -19.57 -13.88 -31.83
C GLU A 45 -19.78 -13.21 -30.47
N VAL A 46 -20.98 -12.65 -30.32
CA VAL A 46 -21.42 -11.97 -29.10
C VAL A 46 -21.64 -13.05 -28.06
N ALA A 47 -20.61 -13.31 -27.26
CA ALA A 47 -20.75 -14.02 -26.00
C ALA A 47 -21.48 -13.09 -25.03
N THR A 48 -22.76 -13.36 -24.82
CA THR A 48 -23.58 -12.74 -23.77
C THR A 48 -23.09 -13.26 -22.42
N GLU A 49 -21.98 -12.70 -21.92
CA GLU A 49 -21.56 -12.92 -20.55
C GLU A 49 -22.66 -12.39 -19.62
N SER A 50 -23.28 -13.32 -18.91
CA SER A 50 -24.22 -13.06 -17.83
C SER A 50 -23.56 -12.10 -16.83
N VAL A 51 -24.07 -10.87 -16.77
CA VAL A 51 -23.68 -9.88 -15.77
C VAL A 51 -24.09 -10.45 -14.42
N SER A 52 -23.16 -11.14 -13.76
CA SER A 52 -23.30 -11.51 -12.36
C SER A 52 -23.50 -10.20 -11.61
N ALA A 53 -24.74 -9.94 -11.21
CA ALA A 53 -25.11 -8.71 -10.57
C ALA A 53 -24.27 -8.58 -9.30
N THR A 54 -23.36 -7.63 -9.27
CA THR A 54 -22.55 -7.37 -8.10
C THR A 54 -23.46 -6.85 -7.00
N ILE A 55 -23.82 -7.74 -6.07
CA ILE A 55 -24.71 -7.41 -4.96
C ILE A 55 -23.90 -6.60 -3.95
N ALA A 56 -24.32 -5.35 -3.71
CA ALA A 56 -23.71 -4.51 -2.69
C ALA A 56 -24.04 -5.07 -1.28
N PRO A 57 -23.13 -4.93 -0.30
CA PRO A 57 -23.37 -5.34 1.07
C PRO A 57 -24.63 -4.67 1.64
N PRO A 58 -25.52 -5.42 2.32
CA PRO A 58 -26.80 -4.89 2.82
C PRO A 58 -26.63 -3.86 3.93
N THR A 59 -25.43 -3.76 4.51
CA THR A 59 -25.07 -2.76 5.54
C THR A 59 -24.85 -1.36 4.97
N LEU A 60 -24.71 -1.22 3.64
CA LEU A 60 -24.45 0.05 2.98
C LEU A 60 -25.75 0.79 2.66
N THR A 61 -25.73 2.10 2.86
CA THR A 61 -26.82 3.00 2.45
C THR A 61 -26.91 3.12 0.92
N GLU A 62 -28.04 3.60 0.39
CA GLU A 62 -28.23 3.73 -1.07
C GLU A 62 -27.12 4.56 -1.78
N PRO A 63 -26.65 5.70 -1.24
CA PRO A 63 -25.51 6.41 -1.84
C PRO A 63 -24.22 5.59 -1.84
N GLU A 64 -23.97 4.82 -0.77
CA GLU A 64 -22.79 3.97 -0.64
C GLU A 64 -22.84 2.77 -1.58
N GLN A 65 -24.04 2.23 -1.87
CA GLN A 65 -24.19 1.17 -2.85
C GLN A 65 -23.72 1.62 -4.25
N LYS A 66 -23.90 2.90 -4.61
CA LYS A 66 -23.37 3.46 -5.87
C LYS A 66 -21.84 3.53 -5.86
N LEU A 67 -21.25 3.92 -4.73
CA LEU A 67 -19.80 3.88 -4.54
C LEU A 67 -19.27 2.45 -4.58
N TRP A 68 -20.01 1.49 -4.03
CA TRP A 68 -19.68 0.07 -4.07
C TRP A 68 -19.65 -0.48 -5.49
N ILE A 69 -20.65 -0.14 -6.32
CA ILE A 69 -20.67 -0.50 -7.74
C ILE A 69 -19.42 0.06 -8.44
N THR A 70 -19.08 1.34 -8.17
CA THR A 70 -17.89 1.98 -8.74
C THR A 70 -16.61 1.26 -8.32
N LEU A 71 -16.47 0.91 -7.03
CA LEU A 71 -15.36 0.11 -6.52
C LEU A 71 -15.23 -1.21 -7.29
N GLU A 72 -16.32 -1.93 -7.47
CA GLU A 72 -16.33 -3.24 -8.12
C GLU A 72 -15.97 -3.16 -9.61
N GLU A 73 -16.39 -2.10 -10.30
CA GLU A 73 -15.96 -1.82 -11.67
C GLU A 73 -14.46 -1.50 -11.77
N ILE A 74 -13.93 -0.74 -10.81
CA ILE A 74 -12.49 -0.43 -10.72
C ILE A 74 -11.69 -1.71 -10.46
N LEU A 75 -12.12 -2.53 -9.51
CA LEU A 75 -11.49 -3.82 -9.20
C LEU A 75 -11.52 -4.76 -10.43
N LYS A 76 -12.67 -4.86 -11.11
CA LYS A 76 -12.82 -5.69 -12.31
C LYS A 76 -11.93 -5.22 -13.46
N SER A 77 -11.80 -3.90 -13.65
CA SER A 77 -10.96 -3.32 -14.71
C SER A 77 -9.47 -3.30 -14.35
N LYS A 78 -9.11 -3.55 -13.09
CA LYS A 78 -7.74 -3.47 -12.56
C LYS A 78 -7.05 -2.12 -12.80
N ASN A 79 -7.84 -1.05 -12.96
CA ASN A 79 -7.35 0.31 -13.21
C ASN A 79 -7.39 1.14 -11.93
N ASP A 80 -6.35 1.06 -11.11
CA ASP A 80 -6.24 1.84 -9.86
C ASP A 80 -6.00 3.35 -10.10
N SER A 81 -5.80 3.75 -11.36
CA SER A 81 -5.73 5.14 -11.82
C SER A 81 -7.06 5.68 -12.37
N ASP A 82 -8.17 4.94 -12.18
CA ASP A 82 -9.50 5.38 -12.62
C ASP A 82 -9.86 6.76 -12.03
N ALA A 83 -10.33 7.68 -12.87
CA ALA A 83 -10.66 9.04 -12.46
C ALA A 83 -11.73 9.11 -11.37
N ARG A 84 -12.54 8.06 -11.20
CA ARG A 84 -13.60 7.93 -10.18
C ARG A 84 -13.06 7.49 -8.82
N VAL A 85 -11.80 7.08 -8.70
CA VAL A 85 -11.17 6.80 -7.38
C VAL A 85 -11.31 7.99 -6.42
N LYS A 86 -11.33 9.22 -6.95
CA LYS A 86 -11.56 10.46 -6.17
C LYS A 86 -12.94 10.53 -5.49
N GLU A 87 -13.90 9.73 -5.94
CA GLU A 87 -15.25 9.62 -5.37
C GLU A 87 -15.24 8.69 -4.14
N LEU A 88 -14.26 7.77 -4.05
CA LEU A 88 -14.04 6.87 -2.91
C LEU A 88 -13.25 7.56 -1.79
N LYS A 89 -13.85 8.60 -1.22
CA LYS A 89 -13.31 9.39 -0.10
C LYS A 89 -14.35 9.56 1.01
N ASN A 90 -13.88 9.83 2.22
CA ASN A 90 -14.73 10.04 3.39
C ASN A 90 -15.68 8.85 3.62
N LEU A 91 -15.15 7.63 3.46
CA LEU A 91 -15.93 6.40 3.53
C LEU A 91 -16.39 6.15 4.97
N THR A 92 -17.59 5.60 5.14
CA THR A 92 -18.09 5.33 6.50
C THR A 92 -17.39 4.11 7.11
N PRO A 93 -17.46 3.93 8.44
CA PRO A 93 -16.98 2.70 9.07
C PRO A 93 -17.63 1.42 8.51
N ALA A 94 -18.92 1.48 8.13
CA ALA A 94 -19.61 0.35 7.50
C ALA A 94 -19.00 0.02 6.12
N PHE A 95 -18.62 1.04 5.35
CA PHE A 95 -17.94 0.86 4.07
C PHE A 95 -16.52 0.31 4.23
N HIS A 96 -15.77 0.77 5.24
CA HIS A 96 -14.45 0.21 5.58
C HIS A 96 -14.54 -1.27 5.92
N LYS A 97 -15.51 -1.65 6.75
CA LYS A 97 -15.76 -3.05 7.06
C LYS A 97 -16.07 -3.87 5.80
N ALA A 98 -16.91 -3.35 4.92
CA ALA A 98 -17.19 -4.00 3.64
C ALA A 98 -15.94 -4.13 2.75
N LEU A 99 -15.06 -3.12 2.70
CA LEU A 99 -13.77 -3.20 2.01
C LEU A 99 -12.90 -4.32 2.57
N ILE A 100 -12.79 -4.43 3.89
CA ILE A 100 -12.01 -5.48 4.57
C ILE A 100 -12.60 -6.86 4.27
N GLU A 101 -13.93 -7.00 4.29
CA GLU A 101 -14.61 -8.25 3.90
C GLU A 101 -14.31 -8.62 2.44
N LYS A 102 -14.40 -7.65 1.52
CA LYS A 102 -14.05 -7.86 0.10
C LYS A 102 -12.60 -8.27 -0.07
N TYR A 103 -11.67 -7.63 0.63
CA TYR A 103 -10.25 -7.97 0.59
C TYR A 103 -10.00 -9.45 0.88
N ASN A 104 -10.70 -10.01 1.87
CA ASN A 104 -10.58 -11.42 2.24
C ASN A 104 -11.15 -12.38 1.17
N THR A 105 -11.98 -11.89 0.25
CA THR A 105 -12.48 -12.69 -0.89
C THR A 105 -11.55 -12.64 -2.10
N LEU A 106 -10.63 -11.67 -2.16
CA LEU A 106 -9.68 -11.56 -3.25
C LEU A 106 -8.59 -12.62 -3.09
N LYS A 107 -8.21 -13.24 -4.20
CA LYS A 107 -7.12 -14.21 -4.20
C LYS A 107 -5.79 -13.49 -3.92
N MET A 108 -4.83 -14.21 -3.34
CA MET A 108 -3.54 -13.64 -2.93
C MET A 108 -2.75 -13.05 -4.11
N GLU A 109 -2.92 -13.60 -5.30
CA GLU A 109 -2.29 -13.12 -6.52
C GLU A 109 -2.92 -11.83 -7.09
N ASP A 110 -4.12 -11.42 -6.63
CA ASP A 110 -4.78 -10.19 -7.09
C ASP A 110 -4.20 -8.94 -6.39
N ARG A 111 -2.95 -8.63 -6.74
CA ARG A 111 -2.19 -7.49 -6.22
C ARG A 111 -2.92 -6.17 -6.33
N ASN A 112 -3.50 -5.94 -7.51
CA ASN A 112 -4.10 -4.66 -7.84
C ASN A 112 -5.34 -4.46 -6.98
N GLY A 113 -6.21 -5.47 -6.91
CA GLY A 113 -7.41 -5.40 -6.07
C GLY A 113 -7.06 -5.29 -4.58
N ARG A 114 -6.14 -6.12 -4.10
CA ARG A 114 -5.68 -6.09 -2.70
C ARG A 114 -5.04 -4.75 -2.35
N GLY A 115 -4.11 -4.28 -3.18
CA GLY A 115 -3.41 -3.01 -2.99
C GLY A 115 -4.35 -1.81 -3.03
N PHE A 116 -5.33 -1.83 -3.93
CA PHE A 116 -6.33 -0.78 -4.03
C PHE A 116 -7.23 -0.72 -2.80
N ILE A 117 -7.68 -1.85 -2.26
CA ILE A 117 -8.45 -1.86 -1.02
C ILE A 117 -7.60 -1.35 0.15
N VAL A 118 -6.35 -1.80 0.27
CA VAL A 118 -5.43 -1.32 1.31
C VAL A 118 -5.21 0.19 1.19
N PHE A 119 -5.04 0.71 -0.02
CA PHE A 119 -4.97 2.14 -0.29
C PHE A 119 -6.20 2.87 0.26
N LEU A 120 -7.42 2.40 -0.05
CA LEU A 120 -8.65 3.06 0.37
C LEU A 120 -8.79 3.11 1.89
N VAL A 121 -8.52 2.00 2.58
CA VAL A 121 -8.60 1.92 4.05
C VAL A 121 -7.53 2.79 4.70
N ALA A 122 -6.27 2.69 4.26
CA ALA A 122 -5.18 3.46 4.85
C ALA A 122 -5.27 4.97 4.55
N LYS A 123 -5.80 5.35 3.38
CA LYS A 123 -6.01 6.75 2.99
C LYS A 123 -6.98 7.47 3.92
N ASP A 124 -7.94 6.76 4.51
CA ASP A 124 -9.00 7.33 5.34
C ASP A 124 -9.06 6.63 6.71
N LEU A 125 -7.90 6.37 7.30
CA LEU A 125 -7.74 5.63 8.55
C LEU A 125 -8.56 6.27 9.69
N LYS A 126 -9.56 5.55 10.21
CA LYS A 126 -10.55 6.10 11.15
C LYS A 126 -10.65 5.36 12.47
N SER A 127 -10.24 4.10 12.50
CA SER A 127 -10.57 3.22 13.60
C SER A 127 -9.43 2.26 13.95
N ALA A 128 -9.53 1.67 15.15
CA ALA A 128 -8.68 0.55 15.53
C ALA A 128 -8.87 -0.67 14.62
N GLU A 129 -10.09 -0.90 14.10
CA GLU A 129 -10.37 -2.00 13.16
C GLU A 129 -9.58 -1.83 11.85
N ASP A 130 -9.46 -0.60 11.35
CA ASP A 130 -8.63 -0.31 10.17
C ASP A 130 -7.15 -0.64 10.45
N LEU A 131 -6.66 -0.29 11.64
CA LEU A 131 -5.28 -0.59 12.05
C LEU A 131 -5.04 -2.09 12.23
N ASP A 132 -6.00 -2.82 12.79
CA ASP A 132 -5.94 -4.29 12.90
C ASP A 132 -5.95 -4.95 11.51
N PHE A 133 -6.70 -4.40 10.57
CA PHE A 133 -6.65 -4.82 9.18
C PHE A 133 -5.26 -4.57 8.57
N LEU A 134 -4.69 -3.37 8.72
CA LEU A 134 -3.35 -3.08 8.18
C LEU A 134 -2.28 -3.98 8.81
N GLN A 135 -2.36 -4.30 10.12
CA GLN A 135 -1.46 -5.27 10.75
C GLN A 135 -1.53 -6.65 10.08
N LYS A 136 -2.74 -7.13 9.75
CA LYS A 136 -2.91 -8.42 9.06
C LYS A 136 -2.25 -8.42 7.68
N VAL A 137 -2.28 -7.30 6.95
CA VAL A 137 -1.60 -7.16 5.64
C VAL A 137 -0.08 -7.40 5.77
N TYR A 138 0.54 -7.00 6.89
CA TYR A 138 1.96 -7.26 7.17
C TYR A 138 2.23 -8.63 7.79
N GLN A 139 1.19 -9.44 8.07
CA GLN A 139 1.33 -10.84 8.47
C GLN A 139 1.22 -11.79 7.28
N GLU A 140 0.83 -11.28 6.11
CA GLU A 140 0.73 -12.08 4.89
C GLU A 140 2.12 -12.50 4.39
N ALA A 141 2.30 -13.79 4.14
CA ALA A 141 3.53 -14.30 3.56
C ALA A 141 3.76 -13.68 2.18
N PRO A 142 4.99 -13.23 1.85
CA PRO A 142 5.24 -12.64 0.54
C PRO A 142 4.90 -13.63 -0.58
N CYS A 143 4.08 -13.20 -1.52
CA CYS A 143 3.72 -14.02 -2.67
C CYS A 143 4.78 -13.88 -3.77
N MET A 144 5.47 -14.98 -4.09
CA MET A 144 6.60 -14.99 -5.04
C MET A 144 6.17 -15.23 -6.50
N ASN A 145 4.95 -15.75 -6.71
CA ASN A 145 4.44 -16.13 -8.03
C ASN A 145 3.07 -15.50 -8.29
N LEU A 146 2.93 -14.80 -9.41
CA LEU A 146 1.69 -14.13 -9.84
C LEU A 146 0.58 -15.09 -10.30
N GLU A 147 0.89 -16.36 -10.57
CA GLU A 147 -0.10 -17.32 -11.05
C GLU A 147 -0.94 -17.90 -9.91
N ASN A 148 -0.32 -18.18 -8.76
CA ASN A 148 -0.97 -18.93 -7.68
C ASN A 148 -0.38 -18.69 -6.28
N CYS A 149 0.59 -17.78 -6.14
CA CYS A 149 1.34 -17.58 -4.89
C CYS A 149 1.97 -18.85 -4.29
N ASN A 150 2.09 -19.93 -5.07
CA ASN A 150 2.76 -21.15 -4.69
C ASN A 150 4.16 -21.15 -5.29
N GLY A 151 5.15 -21.33 -4.43
CA GLY A 151 6.55 -21.30 -4.78
C GLY A 151 7.36 -21.15 -3.51
N SER A 152 8.47 -21.88 -3.43
CA SER A 152 9.28 -21.98 -2.22
C SER A 152 9.80 -20.62 -1.74
N SER A 153 10.15 -20.56 -0.45
CA SER A 153 10.68 -19.40 0.25
C SER A 153 11.81 -18.69 -0.51
N VAL A 154 12.11 -17.45 -0.11
CA VAL A 154 13.26 -16.63 -0.57
C VAL A 154 14.59 -17.42 -0.60
N GLU A 155 14.67 -18.52 0.16
CA GLU A 155 15.85 -19.37 0.33
C GLU A 155 16.18 -20.25 -0.89
N ASP A 156 15.20 -20.55 -1.75
CA ASP A 156 15.36 -21.60 -2.77
C ASP A 156 15.78 -21.11 -4.17
N ASN A 157 15.83 -19.79 -4.42
CA ASN A 157 16.23 -19.29 -5.75
C ASN A 157 17.04 -17.98 -5.71
N PRO A 158 18.39 -18.04 -5.78
CA PRO A 158 19.25 -16.86 -5.75
C PRO A 158 19.11 -15.95 -6.98
N HIS A 159 18.43 -16.40 -8.05
CA HIS A 159 18.10 -15.55 -9.21
C HIS A 159 16.79 -14.76 -9.04
N ASN A 160 15.98 -15.06 -8.02
CA ASN A 160 14.79 -14.28 -7.63
C ASN A 160 15.11 -13.23 -6.53
N ALA A 161 16.39 -12.90 -6.34
CA ALA A 161 16.91 -12.03 -5.27
C ALA A 161 16.43 -10.57 -5.30
N GLY A 162 15.56 -10.20 -6.24
CA GLY A 162 14.72 -9.02 -6.08
C GLY A 162 13.63 -9.29 -5.04
N ILE A 163 13.97 -9.29 -3.75
CA ILE A 163 13.00 -9.42 -2.64
C ILE A 163 11.91 -8.32 -2.72
N ASP A 164 12.21 -7.21 -3.40
CA ASP A 164 11.26 -6.13 -3.69
C ASP A 164 10.30 -6.44 -4.87
N GLN A 165 10.52 -7.51 -5.65
CA GLN A 165 9.65 -7.92 -6.76
C GLN A 165 8.48 -8.80 -6.32
N THR A 166 8.35 -9.06 -5.01
CA THR A 166 7.29 -9.93 -4.50
C THR A 166 5.92 -9.26 -4.60
N THR A 167 4.90 -10.08 -4.83
CA THR A 167 3.53 -9.69 -5.19
C THR A 167 2.88 -8.81 -4.12
N LEU A 168 3.19 -9.04 -2.84
CA LEU A 168 2.53 -8.32 -1.74
C LEU A 168 3.22 -7.03 -1.31
N VAL A 169 4.44 -6.71 -1.80
CA VAL A 169 5.16 -5.48 -1.43
C VAL A 169 4.33 -4.24 -1.73
N TYR A 170 3.58 -4.24 -2.83
CA TYR A 170 2.78 -3.09 -3.24
C TYR A 170 1.70 -2.70 -2.20
N PRO A 171 0.77 -3.59 -1.80
CA PRO A 171 -0.17 -3.31 -0.70
C PRO A 171 0.52 -2.79 0.57
N GLN A 172 1.64 -3.39 0.96
CA GLN A 172 2.36 -3.08 2.20
C GLN A 172 3.02 -1.70 2.17
N LEU A 173 3.68 -1.36 1.06
CA LEU A 173 4.26 -0.03 0.88
C LEU A 173 3.17 1.04 0.77
N VAL A 174 2.10 0.77 0.02
CA VAL A 174 0.96 1.70 -0.12
C VAL A 174 0.36 2.04 1.25
N ALA A 175 0.17 1.07 2.14
CA ALA A 175 -0.26 1.32 3.51
C ALA A 175 0.70 2.26 4.25
N LEU A 176 2.02 2.00 4.21
CA LEU A 176 3.03 2.87 4.85
C LEU A 176 3.00 4.30 4.28
N TYR A 177 2.87 4.45 2.96
CA TYR A 177 2.76 5.76 2.32
C TYR A 177 1.54 6.53 2.81
N GLN A 178 0.38 5.87 2.93
CA GLN A 178 -0.83 6.53 3.43
C GLN A 178 -0.75 6.83 4.92
N ILE A 179 -0.17 5.94 5.74
CA ILE A 179 0.08 6.21 7.16
C ILE A 179 0.95 7.46 7.32
N GLU A 180 2.08 7.55 6.63
CA GLU A 180 2.94 8.73 6.72
C GLU A 180 2.21 9.99 6.25
N LYS A 181 1.47 9.92 5.15
CA LYS A 181 0.70 11.05 4.63
C LYS A 181 -0.38 11.52 5.62
N GLN A 182 -1.04 10.59 6.30
CA GLN A 182 -2.01 10.87 7.36
C GLN A 182 -1.32 11.55 8.55
N LEU A 183 -0.17 11.05 8.99
CA LEU A 183 0.59 11.67 10.09
C LEU A 183 1.12 13.07 9.73
N ASP A 184 1.49 13.30 8.47
CA ASP A 184 1.90 14.63 7.98
C ASP A 184 0.73 15.61 7.90
N SER A 185 -0.44 15.14 7.47
CA SER A 185 -1.60 16.01 7.23
C SER A 185 -2.46 16.22 8.49
N HIS A 186 -2.48 15.23 9.38
CA HIS A 186 -3.35 15.13 10.55
C HIS A 186 -2.57 14.66 11.79
N PRO A 187 -1.55 15.41 12.25
CA PRO A 187 -0.72 15.01 13.39
C PRO A 187 -1.53 14.83 14.70
N GLU A 188 -2.73 15.41 14.79
CA GLU A 188 -3.66 15.22 15.90
C GLU A 188 -4.12 13.77 16.08
N ILE A 189 -4.04 12.91 15.06
CA ILE A 189 -4.38 11.49 15.17
C ILE A 189 -3.53 10.79 16.26
N LEU A 190 -2.31 11.27 16.48
CA LEU A 190 -1.41 10.75 17.52
C LEU A 190 -1.81 11.15 18.94
N LYS A 191 -2.80 12.04 19.12
CA LYS A 191 -3.35 12.39 20.44
C LYS A 191 -4.35 11.37 20.92
N ASP A 192 -4.95 10.59 20.03
CA ASP A 192 -5.79 9.45 20.39
C ASP A 192 -4.87 8.28 20.81
N PRO A 193 -4.93 7.81 22.08
CA PRO A 193 -4.06 6.75 22.55
C PRO A 193 -4.26 5.42 21.81
N ALA A 194 -5.49 5.11 21.40
CA ALA A 194 -5.79 3.86 20.70
C ALA A 194 -5.23 3.89 19.28
N LEU A 195 -5.43 4.99 18.55
CA LEU A 195 -4.86 5.15 17.20
C LEU A 195 -3.33 5.23 17.26
N ARG A 196 -2.76 5.98 18.20
CA ARG A 196 -1.30 6.03 18.38
C ARG A 196 -0.71 4.64 18.63
N ALA A 197 -1.30 3.87 19.55
CA ALA A 197 -0.83 2.52 19.87
C ALA A 197 -0.97 1.57 18.67
N GLY A 198 -2.09 1.63 17.95
CA GLY A 198 -2.31 0.80 16.77
C GLY A 198 -1.37 1.17 15.61
N ILE A 199 -1.11 2.46 15.36
CA ILE A 199 -0.11 2.90 14.37
C ILE A 199 1.28 2.38 14.75
N PHE A 200 1.67 2.51 16.02
CA PHE A 200 2.95 1.96 16.49
C PHE A 200 3.04 0.45 16.28
N ALA A 201 1.99 -0.30 16.63
CA ALA A 201 1.94 -1.75 16.42
C ALA A 201 2.05 -2.12 14.94
N THR A 202 1.33 -1.42 14.05
CA THR A 202 1.43 -1.61 12.60
C THR A 202 2.85 -1.34 12.08
N LEU A 203 3.49 -0.26 12.51
CA LEU A 203 4.86 0.06 12.11
C LEU A 203 5.85 -0.99 12.63
N LYS A 204 5.68 -1.48 13.86
CA LYS A 204 6.50 -2.57 14.42
C LYS A 204 6.36 -3.86 13.63
N GLN A 205 5.14 -4.21 13.21
CA GLN A 205 4.91 -5.38 12.36
C GLN A 205 5.55 -5.19 10.97
N ALA A 206 5.48 -4.00 10.39
CA ALA A 206 6.11 -3.68 9.11
C ALA A 206 7.66 -3.68 9.20
N GLU A 207 8.24 -3.23 10.30
CA GLU A 207 9.67 -3.39 10.60
C GLU A 207 10.07 -4.88 10.70
N ALA A 208 9.20 -5.76 11.17
CA ALA A 208 9.50 -7.19 11.22
C ALA A 208 9.31 -7.91 9.87
N PHE A 209 8.82 -7.21 8.85
CA PHE A 209 8.52 -7.82 7.55
C PHE A 209 9.81 -8.13 6.75
N PRO A 210 9.93 -9.30 6.09
CA PRO A 210 11.20 -9.75 5.51
C PRO A 210 11.59 -9.06 4.18
N VAL A 211 11.00 -7.90 3.88
CA VAL A 211 11.29 -7.11 2.68
C VAL A 211 11.97 -5.80 3.10
N PRO A 212 13.25 -5.57 2.73
CA PRO A 212 14.01 -4.40 3.19
C PRO A 212 13.33 -3.06 2.92
N SER A 213 12.73 -2.88 1.74
CA SER A 213 12.02 -1.63 1.41
C SER A 213 10.83 -1.33 2.32
N VAL A 214 10.13 -2.36 2.82
CA VAL A 214 9.05 -2.22 3.80
C VAL A 214 9.61 -1.90 5.18
N HIS A 215 10.65 -2.64 5.60
CA HIS A 215 11.37 -2.43 6.86
C HIS A 215 11.87 -0.99 6.98
N ASP A 216 12.70 -0.55 6.04
CA ASP A 216 13.37 0.75 6.05
C ASP A 216 12.35 1.89 6.06
N ARG A 217 11.24 1.72 5.32
CA ARG A 217 10.18 2.74 5.29
C ARG A 217 9.44 2.80 6.63
N ALA A 218 9.10 1.67 7.23
CA ALA A 218 8.43 1.62 8.52
C ALA A 218 9.30 2.24 9.62
N GLU A 219 10.59 1.90 9.64
CA GLU A 219 11.56 2.47 10.59
C GLU A 219 11.65 3.99 10.43
N LYS A 220 11.77 4.48 9.20
CA LYS A 220 11.85 5.92 8.91
C LYS A 220 10.61 6.67 9.41
N ILE A 221 9.41 6.13 9.20
CA ILE A 221 8.16 6.73 9.70
C ILE A 221 8.20 6.75 11.23
N ARG A 222 8.51 5.62 11.86
CA ARG A 222 8.56 5.50 13.32
C ARG A 222 9.53 6.51 13.94
N GLN A 223 10.73 6.64 13.39
CA GLN A 223 11.72 7.62 13.82
C GLN A 223 11.23 9.07 13.64
N LYS A 224 10.63 9.40 12.47
CA LYS A 224 10.13 10.74 12.15
C LYS A 224 9.08 11.25 13.15
N TYR A 225 8.20 10.39 13.63
CA TYR A 225 7.11 10.76 14.55
C TYR A 225 7.34 10.37 16.02
N ASN A 226 8.53 9.86 16.35
CA ASN A 226 8.89 9.40 17.69
C ASN A 226 7.85 8.39 18.24
N LEU A 227 7.63 7.33 17.47
CA LEU A 227 6.75 6.22 17.81
C LEU A 227 7.55 5.03 18.39
#